data_AF-A0A3S0BE74-F1
#
_entry.id   AF-A0A3S0BE74-F1
#
_cell.length_a   1.000
_cell.length_b   1.000
_cell.length_c   1.000
_cell.angle_alpha   90.00
_cell.angle_beta   90.00
_cell.angle_gamma   90.00
#
_symmetry.space_group_name_H-M   'P 1'
#
loop_
_entity.id
_entity.type
_entity.pdbx_description
1 polymer ?
#
loop_
_entity_poly.entity_id
_entity_poly.type
_entity_poly.pdbx_seq_one_letter_code
_entity_poly.pdbx_strand_id
1 'polypeptide(L)' 'MKLFEKILNPRDIRRKLGLNQQEFWTQIGVTQSGGSRYESGRNMPKPVRELLRLVHVEQLDLTRVRKEDFDI' A
#
# COMPACT_ATOMS: atom_id res chain seq x y z
N MET A 1 -17.53 -9.19 1.69
CA MET A 1 -16.48 -8.24 1.26
C MET A 1 -15.46 -8.93 0.34
N LYS A 2 -15.84 -9.21 -0.91
CA LYS A 2 -15.01 -9.94 -1.90
C LYS A 2 -14.09 -9.04 -2.73
N LEU A 3 -14.12 -7.72 -2.51
CA LEU A 3 -13.29 -6.76 -3.25
C LEU A 3 -11.80 -6.91 -2.93
N PHE A 4 -11.47 -7.37 -1.72
CA PHE A 4 -10.11 -7.45 -1.20
C PHE A 4 -9.30 -8.67 -1.65
N GLU A 5 -9.94 -9.70 -2.22
CA GLU A 5 -9.21 -10.89 -2.70
C GLU A 5 -8.44 -10.64 -4.00
N LYS A 6 -8.82 -9.59 -4.74
CA LYS A 6 -8.08 -9.09 -5.92
C LYS A 6 -7.26 -7.85 -5.57
N ILE A 7 -6.50 -7.88 -4.48
CA ILE A 7 -5.42 -6.90 -4.33
C ILE A 7 -4.49 -7.07 -5.52
N LEU A 8 -4.56 -6.08 -6.42
CA LEU A 8 -3.63 -5.90 -7.53
C LEU A 8 -2.22 -6.10 -6.98
N ASN A 9 -1.43 -6.95 -7.64
CA ASN A 9 -0.09 -7.28 -7.22
C ASN A 9 0.68 -5.99 -6.89
N PRO A 10 1.26 -5.84 -5.69
CA PRO A 10 1.94 -4.62 -5.28
C PRO A 10 3.06 -4.21 -6.26
N ARG A 11 3.70 -5.20 -6.91
CA ARG A 11 4.70 -4.96 -7.95
C ARG A 11 4.11 -4.24 -9.17
N ASP A 12 2.90 -4.59 -9.58
CA ASP A 12 2.26 -4.01 -10.76
C ASP A 12 1.79 -2.58 -10.47
N ILE A 13 1.23 -2.35 -9.28
CA ILE A 13 0.87 -1.00 -8.82
C ILE A 13 2.11 -0.11 -8.80
N ARG A 14 3.18 -0.58 -8.15
CA ARG A 14 4.44 0.16 -8.06
C ARG A 14 5.02 0.50 -9.43
N ARG A 15 5.04 -0.48 -10.35
CA ARG A 15 5.52 -0.27 -11.74
C ARG A 15 4.68 0.75 -12.49
N LYS A 16 3.36 0.73 -12.34
CA LYS A 16 2.46 1.73 -12.95
C LYS A 16 2.72 3.15 -12.43
N LEU A 17 3.08 3.28 -11.14
CA LEU A 17 3.44 4.55 -10.53
C LEU A 17 4.88 5.00 -10.85
N GLY A 18 5.68 4.16 -11.53
CA GLY A 18 7.07 4.48 -11.85
C GLY A 18 8.01 4.52 -10.65
N LEU A 19 7.60 3.96 -9.50
CA LEU A 19 8.36 4.02 -8.25
C LEU A 19 9.32 2.83 -8.09
N ASN A 20 10.46 3.08 -7.45
CA ASN A 20 11.33 2.00 -6.98
C ASN A 20 10.76 1.37 -5.69
N GLN A 21 11.33 0.23 -5.27
CA GLN A 21 10.83 -0.47 -4.09
C GLN A 21 10.95 0.37 -2.81
N GLN A 22 12.05 1.09 -2.62
CA GLN A 22 12.24 1.89 -1.43
C GLN A 22 11.18 2.99 -1.35
N GLU A 23 11.02 3.80 -2.40
CA GLU A 23 10.02 4.89 -2.46
C GLU A 23 8.59 4.38 -2.20
N PHE A 24 8.22 3.29 -2.85
CA PHE A 24 6.87 2.73 -2.75
C PHE A 24 6.55 2.21 -1.35
N TRP A 25 7.49 1.46 -0.74
CA TRP A 25 7.23 0.80 0.53
C TRP A 25 7.39 1.74 1.74
N THR A 26 8.30 2.72 1.67
CA THR A 26 8.48 3.67 2.79
C THR A 26 7.27 4.59 2.98
N GLN A 27 6.53 4.91 1.92
CA GLN A 27 5.30 5.71 2.01
C GLN A 27 4.21 5.08 2.90
N ILE A 28 4.24 3.76 3.09
CA ILE A 28 3.33 3.03 3.99
C ILE A 28 4.04 2.41 5.20
N GLY A 29 5.23 2.94 5.56
CA GLY A 29 5.98 2.52 6.73
C GLY A 29 6.60 1.12 6.65
N VAL A 30 6.78 0.58 5.44
CA VAL A 30 7.39 -0.74 5.21
C VAL A 30 8.82 -0.57 4.72
N THR A 31 9.76 -1.36 5.27
CA THR A 31 11.15 -1.37 4.80
C THR A 31 11.24 -1.97 3.39
N GLN A 32 12.25 -1.56 2.60
CA GLN A 32 12.45 -2.11 1.24
C GLN A 32 12.57 -3.64 1.25
N SER A 33 13.31 -4.23 2.20
CA SER A 33 13.45 -5.69 2.33
C SER A 33 12.15 -6.37 2.78
N GLY A 34 11.32 -5.69 3.57
CA GLY A 34 9.94 -6.12 3.88
C GLY A 34 9.08 -6.16 2.62
N GLY A 35 9.06 -5.06 1.89
CA GLY A 35 8.29 -4.88 0.67
C GLY A 35 8.66 -5.85 -0.45
N SER A 36 9.96 -6.06 -0.67
CA SER A 36 10.45 -7.02 -1.67
C SER A 36 9.91 -8.44 -1.43
N ARG A 37 9.77 -8.86 -0.18
CA ARG A 37 9.15 -10.16 0.16
C ARG A 37 7.67 -10.20 -0.22
N TYR A 38 6.93 -9.12 -0.01
CA TYR A 38 5.52 -9.05 -0.41
C TYR A 38 5.36 -9.09 -1.94
N GLU A 39 6.23 -8.39 -2.69
CA GLU A 39 6.24 -8.46 -4.16
C GLU A 39 6.65 -9.84 -4.70
N SER A 40 7.28 -10.67 -3.86
CA SER A 40 7.74 -12.02 -4.22
C SER A 40 6.75 -13.10 -3.77
N GLY A 41 5.56 -12.71 -3.30
CA GLY A 41 4.47 -13.64 -2.97
C GLY A 41 4.33 -13.98 -1.49
N ARG A 42 5.12 -13.38 -0.59
CA ARG A 42 4.87 -13.51 0.84
C ARG A 42 3.51 -12.89 1.17
N ASN A 43 2.72 -13.59 2.00
CA ASN A 43 1.47 -13.05 2.50
C ASN A 43 1.69 -11.71 3.23
N MET A 44 0.95 -10.71 2.80
CA MET A 44 1.02 -9.36 3.36
C MET A 44 0.00 -9.22 4.51
N PRO A 45 0.41 -8.72 5.69
CA PRO A 45 -0.50 -8.47 6.80
C PRO A 45 -1.66 -7.56 6.41
N LYS A 46 -2.85 -7.78 6.97
CA LYS A 46 -4.04 -6.97 6.68
C LYS A 46 -3.78 -5.45 6.83
N PRO A 47 -3.14 -4.93 7.90
CA PRO A 47 -2.89 -3.49 8.01
C PRO A 47 -2.05 -2.92 6.86
N VAL A 48 -1.03 -3.66 6.41
CA VAL A 48 -0.18 -3.26 5.29
C VAL A 48 -0.96 -3.24 3.97
N ARG A 49 -1.86 -4.22 3.77
CA ARG A 49 -2.75 -4.25 2.58
C ARG A 49 -3.70 -3.07 2.53
N GLU A 50 -4.29 -2.70 3.67
CA GLU A 50 -5.19 -1.53 3.73
C GLU A 50 -4.42 -0.23 3.47
N LEU A 51 -3.25 -0.04 4.09
CA LEU A 51 -2.42 1.14 3.82
C LEU A 51 -1.98 1.22 2.36
N LEU A 52 -1.59 0.09 1.76
CA LEU A 52 -1.24 0.04 0.35
C LEU A 52 -2.41 0.46 -0.54
N ARG A 53 -3.62 -0.01 -0.25
CA ARG A 53 -4.84 0.39 -0.96
C ARG A 53 -5.08 1.89 -0.83
N LEU A 54 -5.11 2.40 0.40
CA LEU A 54 -5.39 3.81 0.66
C LEU A 54 -4.36 4.72 -0.03
N VAL A 55 -3.07 4.45 0.14
CA VAL A 55 -2.01 5.33 -0.37
C VAL A 55 -1.79 5.17 -1.87
N HIS A 56 -1.68 3.95 -2.38
CA HIS A 56 -1.23 3.72 -3.76
C HIS A 56 -2.36 3.48 -4.75
N VAL A 57 -3.55 3.07 -4.29
CA VAL A 57 -4.71 2.84 -5.16
C VAL A 57 -5.67 4.03 -5.08
N GLU A 58 -6.02 4.46 -3.87
CA GLU A 58 -6.91 5.60 -3.65
C GLU A 58 -6.17 6.94 -3.63
N GLN A 59 -4.83 6.94 -3.73
CA GLN A 59 -4.00 8.15 -3.79
C GLN A 59 -4.18 9.05 -2.55
N LEU A 60 -4.43 8.44 -1.39
CA LEU A 60 -4.58 9.13 -0.11
C LEU A 60 -3.21 9.55 0.44
N ASP A 61 -3.04 10.84 0.65
CA ASP A 61 -1.89 11.38 1.36
C ASP A 61 -2.11 11.28 2.88
N LEU A 62 -1.48 10.29 3.52
CA LEU A 62 -1.57 10.06 4.97
C LEU A 62 -1.13 11.25 5.82
N THR A 63 -0.31 12.16 5.30
CA THR A 63 0.13 13.35 6.05
C THR A 63 -0.98 14.39 6.21
N ARG A 64 -2.02 14.30 5.38
CA ARG A 64 -3.17 15.21 5.37
C ARG A 64 -4.39 14.64 6.09
N VAL A 65 -4.36 13.36 6.40
CA VAL A 65 -5.44 12.65 7.06
C VAL A 65 -5.57 13.15 8.50
N ARG A 66 -6.74 13.69 8.84
CA ARG A 66 -7.08 14.16 10.19
C ARG A 66 -8.23 13.36 10.77
N LYS A 67 -8.45 13.50 12.07
CA LYS A 67 -9.56 12.83 12.75
C LYS A 67 -10.91 13.26 12.16
N GLU A 68 -11.06 14.55 11.85
CA GLU A 68 -12.30 15.11 11.30
C GLU A 68 -12.72 14.48 9.97
N ASP A 69 -11.79 13.90 9.20
CA ASP A 69 -12.10 13.25 7.91
C ASP A 69 -12.82 11.89 8.09
N PHE A 70 -12.89 11.36 9.32
CA PHE A 70 -13.52 10.07 9.65
C PHE A 70 -14.72 10.18 10.60
N ASP A 71 -14.93 11.33 11.22
CA ASP A 71 -16.11 11.57 12.06
C ASP A 71 -17.30 11.84 11.11
N ILE A 72 -18.21 10.85 10.98
CA ILE A 72 -19.47 10.92 10.21
C ILE A 72 -20.63 11.31 11.12
#